data_AF-A0A954Y078-F1
#
_entry.id   AF-A0A954Y078-F1
#
_cell.length_a   1.000
_cell.length_b   1.000
_cell.length_c   1.000
_cell.angle_alpha   90.00
_cell.angle_beta   90.00
_cell.angle_gamma   90.00
#
_symmetry.space_group_name_H-M   'P 1'
#
loop_
_entity.id
_entity.type
_entity.pdbx_description
1 polymer ?
#
loop_
_entity_poly.entity_id
_entity_poly.type
_entity_poly.pdbx_seq_one_letter_code
_entity_poly.pdbx_strand_id
1 'polypeptide(L)'
;MTNDLVLFNASAQTTSHCDARPAGRRTTRNRSRQHGAAWLRNGVVIVAIAVLPATTWGATAAYWRHEEGPAGSNVPDGPATVLDSSGNGNHMKTFSSAAAPFTAATYVSTVSPLALRSGLPNTLALDFGPNPAEGTDDGGGRNDDNYTDNSIAPITTQLFTEMTVELAFNLNSLEGFQSLVGRDGKPLGDEVGEPDSPVAPFQIKVRGDDFPDAIPNQLFVEWIDGDGDIHFLSSGESMTTGVWNHVAFTLTATAAELWIAGETGDYVLKDAISGEDFAGELGPGEVIIFDPTPFTVGRGMFNNGVTDWSDAIIDEVRISDQALLPTEFLFETVPATDNADFDGMNGVDGRDFLAWQRGFGINDGSATLADGDANGDGNVDDVDLAIWESQFGSPAGVINQASVPEPASLALLGVVAVAWGWRRLRNQRFA
;
A
#
# COMPACT_ATOMS: atom_id res chain seq x y z
N MET A 1 25.30 62.83 -9.50
CA MET A 1 25.13 63.17 -8.07
C MET A 1 25.57 61.93 -7.31
N THR A 2 26.88 61.77 -7.00
CA THR A 2 27.54 62.13 -5.71
C THR A 2 26.80 61.46 -4.54
N ASN A 3 27.36 60.56 -3.72
CA ASN A 3 28.73 60.37 -3.21
C ASN A 3 28.81 58.97 -2.55
N ASP A 4 29.83 58.14 -2.84
CA ASP A 4 31.11 57.92 -2.09
C ASP A 4 30.97 56.98 -0.86
N LEU A 5 31.57 55.78 -0.89
CA LEU A 5 32.97 55.39 -0.50
C LEU A 5 33.11 55.31 1.05
N VAL A 6 33.68 54.30 1.72
CA VAL A 6 35.02 53.66 1.72
C VAL A 6 34.91 52.43 2.67
N LEU A 7 35.29 51.17 2.39
CA LEU A 7 36.59 50.47 2.17
C LEU A 7 37.48 50.19 3.41
N PHE A 8 38.17 49.02 3.33
CA PHE A 8 39.29 48.42 4.11
C PHE A 8 38.93 47.47 5.28
N ASN A 9 39.23 46.16 5.33
CA ASN A 9 40.30 45.23 4.86
C ASN A 9 41.53 45.09 5.79
N ALA A 10 41.98 43.83 5.97
CA ALA A 10 43.25 43.24 6.51
C ALA A 10 43.02 42.25 7.68
N SER A 11 43.29 40.94 7.57
CA SER A 11 44.59 40.19 7.57
C SER A 11 45.33 40.29 8.95
N ALA A 12 46.03 39.32 9.55
CA ALA A 12 46.54 37.99 9.21
C ALA A 12 47.04 37.25 10.50
N GLN A 13 47.32 35.94 10.36
CA GLN A 13 48.45 35.16 10.95
C GLN A 13 48.55 34.73 12.45
N THR A 14 48.55 33.39 12.59
CA THR A 14 49.44 32.47 13.35
C THR A 14 50.51 32.98 14.31
N THR A 15 50.65 32.31 15.48
CA THR A 15 51.95 31.94 16.10
C THR A 15 51.84 30.65 16.94
N SER A 16 52.92 29.86 16.95
CA SER A 16 53.20 28.68 17.78
C SER A 16 54.24 29.00 18.86
N HIS A 17 54.34 28.19 19.92
CA HIS A 17 55.55 27.82 20.71
C HIS A 17 55.09 26.92 21.90
N CYS A 18 55.43 25.63 22.00
CA CYS A 18 56.70 24.98 22.40
C CYS A 18 57.09 25.10 23.89
N ASP A 19 57.06 23.93 24.54
CA ASP A 19 58.10 23.30 25.38
C ASP A 19 58.12 23.30 26.93
N ALA A 20 58.53 22.12 27.41
CA ALA A 20 59.38 21.80 28.58
C ALA A 20 58.77 21.18 29.86
N ARG A 21 59.02 19.87 30.03
CA ARG A 21 59.21 19.15 31.31
C ARG A 21 60.58 19.51 31.94
N PRO A 22 60.80 19.31 33.26
CA PRO A 22 61.55 18.13 33.78
C PRO A 22 60.99 17.63 35.14
N ALA A 23 60.94 16.34 35.52
CA ALA A 23 61.93 15.26 35.73
C ALA A 23 62.46 15.11 37.19
N GLY A 24 62.19 13.94 37.78
CA GLY A 24 63.02 13.24 38.77
C GLY A 24 62.57 13.33 40.25
N ARG A 25 62.78 12.34 41.12
CA ARG A 25 63.34 10.97 41.08
C ARG A 25 63.25 10.43 42.53
N ARG A 26 62.97 9.14 42.74
CA ARG A 26 63.65 8.19 43.66
C ARG A 26 62.74 7.08 44.23
N THR A 27 62.97 5.91 43.65
CA THR A 27 62.93 4.54 44.19
C THR A 27 63.12 4.33 45.69
N THR A 28 62.29 3.44 46.25
CA THR A 28 62.72 2.39 47.19
C THR A 28 61.95 1.09 46.93
N ARG A 29 62.70 -0.01 46.76
CA ARG A 29 62.21 -1.40 46.73
C ARG A 29 61.76 -1.82 48.12
N ASN A 30 60.67 -2.60 48.20
CA ASN A 30 60.58 -3.63 49.23
C ASN A 30 59.85 -4.88 48.70
N ARG A 31 60.43 -6.05 48.94
CA ARG A 31 59.88 -7.37 48.63
C ARG A 31 59.14 -7.89 49.86
N SER A 32 57.90 -8.34 49.71
CA SER A 32 57.36 -9.43 50.52
C SER A 32 56.18 -10.11 49.82
N ARG A 33 56.05 -11.40 50.11
CA ARG A 33 55.30 -12.43 49.38
C ARG A 33 53.80 -12.38 49.62
N GLN A 34 53.09 -12.80 48.57
CA GLN A 34 51.87 -13.64 48.52
C GLN A 34 50.77 -13.41 49.55
N HIS A 35 49.57 -13.05 49.07
CA HIS A 35 48.35 -13.83 49.27
C HIS A 35 47.41 -13.57 48.09
N GLY A 36 46.92 -14.65 47.47
CA GLY A 36 46.02 -14.60 46.32
C GLY A 36 44.63 -14.11 46.73
N ALA A 37 44.10 -13.17 45.97
CA ALA A 37 42.68 -12.85 45.95
C ALA A 37 42.28 -12.71 44.47
N ALA A 38 41.62 -13.74 43.96
CA ALA A 38 41.04 -13.72 42.63
C ALA A 38 39.88 -12.71 42.62
N TRP A 39 40.07 -11.58 41.96
CA TRP A 39 39.00 -10.65 41.65
C TRP A 39 38.14 -11.24 40.54
N LEU A 40 36.91 -11.63 40.88
CA LEU A 40 35.86 -11.91 39.91
C LEU A 40 35.56 -10.61 39.15
N ARG A 41 36.00 -10.52 37.90
CA ARG A 41 35.54 -9.48 36.97
C ARG A 41 34.09 -9.77 36.62
N ASN A 42 33.15 -9.06 37.24
CA ASN A 42 31.78 -8.98 36.76
C ASN A 42 31.80 -8.22 35.42
N GLY A 43 31.89 -8.97 34.31
CA GLY A 43 31.64 -8.43 32.99
C GLY A 43 30.16 -8.14 32.86
N VAL A 44 29.80 -6.86 32.84
CA VAL A 44 28.47 -6.42 32.40
C VAL A 44 28.40 -6.72 30.90
N VAL A 45 27.60 -7.71 30.51
CA VAL A 45 27.23 -7.94 29.12
C VAL A 45 26.14 -6.93 28.80
N ILE A 46 26.51 -5.84 28.14
CA ILE A 46 25.55 -4.94 27.50
C ILE A 46 25.06 -5.69 26.26
N VAL A 47 23.85 -6.26 26.34
CA VAL A 47 23.16 -6.74 25.14
C VAL A 47 22.67 -5.49 24.42
N ALA A 48 23.41 -5.07 23.40
CA ALA A 48 22.91 -4.11 22.43
C ALA A 48 21.81 -4.83 21.65
N ILE A 49 20.55 -4.59 22.03
CA ILE A 49 19.42 -4.92 21.17
C ILE A 49 19.55 -3.97 19.99
N ALA A 50 19.91 -4.49 18.82
CA ALA A 50 19.76 -3.77 17.58
C ALA A 50 18.26 -3.57 17.38
N VAL A 51 17.76 -2.40 17.80
CA VAL A 51 16.48 -1.91 17.33
C VAL A 51 16.71 -1.63 15.85
N LEU A 52 16.22 -2.52 15.00
CA LEU A 52 16.09 -2.21 13.57
C LEU A 52 15.29 -0.90 13.50
N PRO A 53 15.71 0.08 12.69
CA PRO A 53 14.87 1.26 12.50
C PRO A 53 13.51 0.75 12.05
N ALA A 54 12.44 1.17 12.74
CA ALA A 54 11.12 1.07 12.17
C ALA A 54 11.22 1.74 10.80
N THR A 55 10.90 1.01 9.74
CA THR A 55 10.57 1.65 8.47
C THR A 55 9.56 2.73 8.82
N THR A 56 9.89 3.99 8.57
CA THR A 56 8.91 5.06 8.68
C THR A 56 8.00 4.85 7.48
N TRP A 57 6.91 4.12 7.69
CA TRP A 57 5.76 4.17 6.80
C TRP A 57 5.45 5.66 6.62
N GLY A 58 5.28 6.14 5.38
CA GLY A 58 4.78 7.50 5.16
C GLY A 58 3.56 7.72 6.05
N ALA A 59 3.42 8.94 6.60
CA ALA A 59 2.45 9.18 7.65
C ALA A 59 1.05 8.75 7.18
N THR A 60 0.56 7.67 7.77
CA THR A 60 -0.69 7.03 7.37
C THR A 60 -1.79 7.77 8.10
N ALA A 61 -2.68 8.44 7.37
CA ALA A 61 -3.82 9.16 7.95
C ALA A 61 -4.88 8.18 8.44
N ALA A 62 -5.24 7.19 7.63
CA ALA A 62 -6.17 6.12 7.99
C ALA A 62 -5.81 4.82 7.28
N TYR A 63 -6.10 3.68 7.91
CA TYR A 63 -5.86 2.37 7.31
C TYR A 63 -6.88 1.33 7.78
N TRP A 64 -7.77 0.89 6.89
CA TRP A 64 -8.79 -0.10 7.17
C TRP A 64 -8.38 -1.44 6.55
N ARG A 65 -8.05 -2.40 7.44
CA ARG A 65 -7.49 -3.70 7.06
C ARG A 65 -8.53 -4.78 6.83
N HIS A 66 -9.74 -4.61 7.36
CA HIS A 66 -10.85 -5.57 7.20
C HIS A 66 -10.61 -6.96 7.85
N GLU A 67 -10.00 -6.97 9.04
CA GLU A 67 -9.58 -8.19 9.76
C GLU A 67 -10.40 -8.49 11.04
N GLU A 68 -11.47 -7.75 11.31
CA GLU A 68 -12.09 -7.70 12.64
C GLU A 68 -13.15 -8.79 12.93
N GLY A 69 -13.67 -9.49 11.92
CA GLY A 69 -14.76 -10.47 12.05
C GLY A 69 -14.43 -11.85 11.47
N PRO A 70 -15.14 -12.93 11.87
CA PRO A 70 -14.99 -14.21 11.18
C PRO A 70 -15.56 -14.15 9.76
N ALA A 71 -14.95 -14.88 8.82
CA ALA A 71 -15.49 -15.03 7.47
C ALA A 71 -16.95 -15.53 7.50
N GLY A 72 -17.78 -14.96 6.62
CA GLY A 72 -19.22 -15.18 6.52
C GLY A 72 -20.07 -14.34 7.49
N SER A 73 -19.48 -13.42 8.26
CA SER A 73 -20.23 -12.53 9.15
C SER A 73 -20.33 -11.12 8.60
N ASN A 74 -21.46 -10.46 8.80
CA ASN A 74 -21.64 -9.06 8.44
C ASN A 74 -20.86 -8.15 9.38
N VAL A 75 -20.40 -7.00 8.86
CA VAL A 75 -19.91 -5.90 9.69
C VAL A 75 -21.01 -5.49 10.69
N PRO A 76 -20.74 -5.46 12.00
CA PRO A 76 -21.73 -5.05 12.99
C PRO A 76 -22.17 -3.59 12.80
N ASP A 77 -23.41 -3.29 13.20
CA ASP A 77 -23.91 -1.92 13.22
C ASP A 77 -23.29 -1.10 14.36
N GLY A 78 -23.15 0.20 14.12
CA GLY A 78 -22.71 1.16 15.14
C GLY A 78 -21.31 1.72 14.91
N PRO A 79 -20.85 2.60 15.82
CA PRO A 79 -19.58 3.29 15.66
C PRO A 79 -18.39 2.35 15.82
N ALA A 80 -17.33 2.59 15.06
CA ALA A 80 -16.05 1.90 15.15
C ALA A 80 -16.15 0.36 14.99
N THR A 81 -16.90 -0.09 13.98
CA THR A 81 -17.08 -1.51 13.66
C THR A 81 -16.16 -1.99 12.55
N VAL A 82 -15.57 -1.07 11.79
CA VAL A 82 -14.42 -1.32 10.90
C VAL A 82 -13.27 -0.46 11.42
N LEU A 83 -12.18 -1.10 11.85
CA LEU A 83 -11.18 -0.42 12.67
C LEU A 83 -10.07 0.22 11.82
N ASP A 84 -9.75 1.47 12.15
CA ASP A 84 -8.54 2.13 11.70
C ASP A 84 -7.30 1.55 12.41
N SER A 85 -6.48 0.83 11.65
CA SER A 85 -5.22 0.23 12.07
C SER A 85 -4.05 1.21 12.09
N SER A 86 -4.21 2.43 11.56
CA SER A 86 -3.18 3.49 11.67
C SER A 86 -3.01 3.98 13.11
N GLY A 87 -4.06 3.83 13.94
CA GLY A 87 -4.10 4.32 15.31
C GLY A 87 -4.53 5.78 15.44
N ASN A 88 -4.96 6.43 14.36
CA ASN A 88 -5.39 7.83 14.37
C ASN A 88 -6.87 8.03 14.69
N GLY A 89 -7.63 6.94 14.89
CA GLY A 89 -9.02 6.98 15.34
C GLY A 89 -10.03 7.21 14.22
N ASN A 90 -9.64 6.96 12.96
CA ASN A 90 -10.51 7.10 11.79
C ASN A 90 -11.38 5.86 11.56
N HIS A 91 -11.88 5.24 12.63
CA HIS A 91 -12.71 4.05 12.50
C HIS A 91 -13.96 4.33 11.66
N MET A 92 -14.36 3.35 10.87
CA MET A 92 -15.57 3.41 10.06
C MET A 92 -16.74 2.72 10.78
N LYS A 93 -17.93 3.04 10.28
CA LYS A 93 -19.19 2.40 10.62
C LYS A 93 -19.95 2.07 9.34
N THR A 94 -20.86 1.10 9.43
CA THR A 94 -21.83 0.81 8.38
C THR A 94 -23.20 1.38 8.76
N PHE A 95 -24.01 1.74 7.77
CA PHE A 95 -25.40 2.13 7.99
C PHE A 95 -26.25 0.87 8.17
N SER A 96 -26.21 0.21 9.32
CA SER A 96 -27.14 -0.87 9.64
C SER A 96 -28.13 -0.43 10.72
N SER A 97 -29.40 -0.80 10.54
CA SER A 97 -30.45 -0.61 11.54
C SER A 97 -31.27 -1.89 11.66
N ALA A 98 -31.94 -2.08 12.80
CA ALA A 98 -32.88 -3.19 12.98
C ALA A 98 -34.01 -3.25 11.92
N ALA A 99 -34.19 -2.20 11.11
CA ALA A 99 -35.17 -2.10 10.03
C ALA A 99 -34.58 -2.28 8.61
N ALA A 100 -33.25 -2.32 8.45
CA ALA A 100 -32.53 -2.56 7.20
C ALA A 100 -31.20 -3.28 7.51
N PRO A 101 -31.24 -4.59 7.82
CA PRO A 101 -30.06 -5.37 8.23
C PRO A 101 -29.11 -5.75 7.07
N PHE A 102 -29.27 -5.13 5.91
CA PHE A 102 -28.81 -5.61 4.60
C PHE A 102 -28.01 -4.58 3.79
N THR A 103 -27.26 -3.80 4.53
CA THR A 103 -26.49 -2.64 4.07
C THR A 103 -25.06 -2.73 4.60
N ALA A 104 -24.67 -3.90 5.08
CA ALA A 104 -23.41 -4.14 5.77
C ALA A 104 -22.63 -5.19 4.99
N ALA A 105 -21.43 -4.80 4.57
CA ALA A 105 -20.48 -5.69 3.92
C ALA A 105 -20.21 -6.95 4.75
N THR A 106 -19.86 -8.04 4.07
CA THR A 106 -19.60 -9.34 4.70
C THR A 106 -18.10 -9.63 4.73
N TYR A 107 -17.57 -10.08 5.88
CA TYR A 107 -16.20 -10.57 5.94
C TYR A 107 -16.04 -11.84 5.11
N VAL A 108 -15.03 -11.89 4.24
CA VAL A 108 -14.71 -13.07 3.41
C VAL A 108 -13.25 -13.47 3.57
N SER A 109 -12.95 -14.75 3.40
CA SER A 109 -11.57 -15.27 3.41
C SER A 109 -10.90 -15.23 2.04
N THR A 110 -11.62 -14.79 1.01
CA THR A 110 -11.04 -14.51 -0.30
C THR A 110 -10.32 -13.18 -0.18
N VAL A 111 -8.99 -13.21 -0.18
CA VAL A 111 -8.13 -12.04 -0.02
C VAL A 111 -7.16 -11.94 -1.17
N SER A 112 -6.51 -10.78 -1.27
CA SER A 112 -5.45 -10.56 -2.22
C SER A 112 -4.32 -11.60 -2.12
N PRO A 113 -3.79 -12.10 -3.26
CA PRO A 113 -2.65 -13.02 -3.23
C PRO A 113 -1.30 -12.33 -2.97
N LEU A 114 -1.21 -11.00 -3.13
CA LEU A 114 0.03 -10.28 -2.87
C LEU A 114 0.25 -10.07 -1.38
N ALA A 115 1.49 -10.29 -0.93
CA ALA A 115 1.88 -10.04 0.44
C ALA A 115 1.89 -8.53 0.74
N LEU A 116 1.54 -8.16 1.97
CA LEU A 116 1.74 -6.80 2.45
C LEU A 116 3.21 -6.56 2.74
N ARG A 117 3.71 -5.37 2.37
CA ARG A 117 5.07 -4.89 2.69
C ARG A 117 5.34 -4.76 4.19
N SER A 118 4.29 -4.76 5.00
CA SER A 118 4.38 -4.81 6.47
C SER A 118 4.78 -6.18 7.00
N GLY A 119 4.63 -7.22 6.19
CA GLY A 119 4.66 -8.61 6.64
C GLY A 119 3.51 -8.98 7.57
N LEU A 120 2.49 -8.10 7.72
CA LEU A 120 1.27 -8.45 8.43
C LEU A 120 0.49 -9.51 7.64
N PRO A 121 -0.22 -10.42 8.33
CA PRO A 121 -1.07 -11.37 7.64
C PRO A 121 -2.26 -10.63 7.01
N ASN A 122 -2.56 -10.94 5.76
CA ASN A 122 -3.83 -10.64 5.12
C ASN A 122 -4.67 -11.92 5.11
N THR A 123 -5.75 -11.95 5.89
CA THR A 123 -6.58 -13.16 6.07
C THR A 123 -8.07 -12.95 5.82
N LEU A 124 -8.52 -11.71 5.80
CA LEU A 124 -9.91 -11.35 5.58
C LEU A 124 -10.02 -10.08 4.73
N ALA A 125 -11.10 -9.97 3.97
CA ALA A 125 -11.50 -8.78 3.24
C ALA A 125 -13.00 -8.52 3.45
N LEU A 126 -13.53 -7.42 2.93
CA LEU A 126 -14.96 -7.14 2.91
C LEU A 126 -15.55 -7.29 1.51
N ASP A 127 -16.59 -8.11 1.39
CA ASP A 127 -17.42 -8.24 0.19
C ASP A 127 -18.60 -7.28 0.26
N PHE A 128 -18.70 -6.39 -0.73
CA PHE A 128 -19.75 -5.40 -0.90
C PHE A 128 -20.65 -5.80 -2.07
N GLY A 129 -21.96 -5.60 -1.93
CA GLY A 129 -22.94 -5.88 -2.97
C GLY A 129 -23.69 -7.18 -2.74
N PRO A 130 -24.52 -7.62 -3.70
CA PRO A 130 -25.34 -8.81 -3.54
C PRO A 130 -24.46 -10.06 -3.42
N ASN A 131 -24.39 -10.63 -2.23
CA ASN A 131 -23.54 -11.78 -1.91
C ASN A 131 -23.72 -12.94 -2.93
N PRO A 132 -22.66 -13.37 -3.64
CA PRO A 132 -22.75 -14.41 -4.66
C PRO A 132 -22.80 -15.86 -4.13
N ALA A 133 -22.67 -16.10 -2.80
CA ALA A 133 -22.59 -17.45 -2.24
C ALA A 133 -23.72 -17.79 -1.22
N GLU A 134 -24.47 -18.86 -1.55
CA GLU A 134 -25.24 -19.72 -0.63
C GLU A 134 -26.38 -19.11 0.21
N GLY A 135 -27.22 -18.27 -0.39
CA GLY A 135 -28.61 -18.11 0.09
C GLY A 135 -28.78 -17.36 1.42
N THR A 136 -27.76 -16.64 1.87
CA THR A 136 -27.90 -15.50 2.78
C THR A 136 -27.78 -14.21 1.97
N ASP A 137 -28.71 -14.04 1.03
CA ASP A 137 -29.09 -12.71 0.57
C ASP A 137 -29.49 -11.95 1.85
N ASP A 138 -28.77 -10.86 2.15
CA ASP A 138 -29.20 -9.97 3.22
C ASP A 138 -30.53 -9.28 2.83
N GLY A 139 -30.88 -9.28 1.54
CA GLY A 139 -32.14 -8.82 0.98
C GLY A 139 -32.09 -7.37 0.50
N GLY A 140 -30.90 -6.75 0.45
CA GLY A 140 -30.70 -5.32 0.22
C GLY A 140 -30.41 -4.89 -1.21
N GLY A 141 -29.81 -5.77 -2.02
CA GLY A 141 -29.25 -5.38 -3.32
C GLY A 141 -27.88 -4.73 -3.17
N ARG A 142 -27.53 -3.76 -4.03
CA ARG A 142 -26.27 -3.00 -3.94
C ARG A 142 -26.45 -1.79 -3.04
N ASN A 143 -26.25 -1.97 -1.74
CA ASN A 143 -26.43 -0.91 -0.74
C ASN A 143 -25.51 -1.05 0.47
N ASP A 144 -24.44 -1.83 0.35
CA ASP A 144 -23.42 -1.98 1.38
C ASP A 144 -22.46 -0.79 1.40
N ASP A 145 -22.16 -0.30 2.59
CA ASP A 145 -21.15 0.74 2.75
C ASP A 145 -20.47 0.72 4.11
N ASN A 146 -19.28 1.29 4.11
CA ASN A 146 -18.57 1.73 5.32
C ASN A 146 -18.16 3.18 5.14
N TYR A 147 -18.24 3.96 6.23
CA TYR A 147 -17.87 5.36 6.18
C TYR A 147 -17.39 5.88 7.53
N THR A 148 -16.51 6.87 7.49
CA THR A 148 -16.02 7.53 8.69
C THR A 148 -17.11 8.40 9.31
N ASP A 149 -17.16 8.49 10.64
CA ASP A 149 -18.13 9.36 11.30
C ASP A 149 -17.64 10.82 11.35
N ASN A 150 -18.31 11.71 10.61
CA ASN A 150 -18.01 13.14 10.56
C ASN A 150 -17.90 13.87 11.90
N SER A 151 -18.53 13.35 12.95
CA SER A 151 -18.51 14.00 14.26
C SER A 151 -17.27 13.67 15.10
N ILE A 152 -16.53 12.63 14.73
CA ILE A 152 -15.43 12.09 15.57
C ILE A 152 -14.17 11.70 14.81
N ALA A 153 -14.24 11.31 13.54
CA ALA A 153 -13.09 10.83 12.78
C ALA A 153 -12.22 12.03 12.33
N PRO A 154 -10.95 12.15 12.76
CA PRO A 154 -10.12 13.30 12.43
C PRO A 154 -9.93 13.55 10.93
N ILE A 155 -9.88 12.49 10.12
CA ILE A 155 -9.62 12.56 8.67
C ILE A 155 -10.66 13.37 7.90
N THR A 156 -11.89 13.49 8.40
CA THR A 156 -12.96 14.26 7.73
C THR A 156 -12.66 15.75 7.67
N THR A 157 -11.80 16.25 8.57
CA THR A 157 -11.37 17.66 8.61
C THR A 157 -9.87 17.84 8.34
N GLN A 158 -9.18 16.75 7.98
CA GLN A 158 -7.76 16.80 7.67
C GLN A 158 -7.53 17.46 6.31
N LEU A 159 -6.57 18.38 6.25
CA LEU A 159 -6.07 18.96 5.01
C LEU A 159 -4.92 18.09 4.50
N PHE A 160 -4.89 17.83 3.19
CA PHE A 160 -3.84 17.07 2.52
C PHE A 160 -3.05 18.00 1.61
N THR A 161 -1.76 18.19 1.84
CA THR A 161 -0.85 18.89 0.90
C THR A 161 -0.28 17.99 -0.18
N GLU A 162 -0.43 16.70 0.06
CA GLU A 162 -0.09 15.57 -0.78
C GLU A 162 -0.81 14.37 -0.16
N MET A 163 -1.03 13.33 -0.94
CA MET A 163 -1.71 12.14 -0.46
C MET A 163 -1.41 10.93 -1.32
N THR A 164 -1.59 9.76 -0.71
CA THR A 164 -1.66 8.49 -1.43
C THR A 164 -2.89 7.72 -0.98
N VAL A 165 -3.69 7.22 -1.92
CA VAL A 165 -4.82 6.31 -1.66
C VAL A 165 -4.50 4.96 -2.26
N GLU A 166 -4.56 3.92 -1.43
CA GLU A 166 -4.28 2.55 -1.84
C GLU A 166 -5.38 1.61 -1.40
N LEU A 167 -5.61 0.58 -2.21
CA LEU A 167 -6.54 -0.51 -1.94
C LEU A 167 -6.21 -1.72 -2.81
N ALA A 168 -6.69 -2.90 -2.41
CA ALA A 168 -6.91 -4.01 -3.31
C ALA A 168 -8.41 -4.23 -3.53
N PHE A 169 -8.80 -4.63 -4.73
CA PHE A 169 -10.19 -4.98 -5.01
C PHE A 169 -10.32 -6.11 -6.03
N ASN A 170 -11.45 -6.82 -5.98
CA ASN A 170 -11.85 -7.85 -6.92
C ASN A 170 -13.33 -7.66 -7.25
N LEU A 171 -13.67 -7.38 -8.51
CA LEU A 171 -15.04 -7.09 -8.92
C LEU A 171 -15.85 -8.38 -9.06
N ASN A 172 -17.06 -8.40 -8.50
CA ASN A 172 -18.05 -9.44 -8.75
C ASN A 172 -18.86 -9.16 -10.04
N SER A 173 -18.98 -7.88 -10.42
CA SER A 173 -19.74 -7.43 -11.59
C SER A 173 -19.11 -6.19 -12.23
N LEU A 174 -19.39 -5.97 -13.52
CA LEU A 174 -19.05 -4.74 -14.26
C LEU A 174 -20.29 -3.88 -14.55
N GLU A 175 -21.46 -4.27 -14.06
CA GLU A 175 -22.69 -3.55 -14.35
C GLU A 175 -22.71 -2.18 -13.65
N GLY A 176 -22.88 -1.10 -14.40
CA GLY A 176 -23.05 0.24 -13.85
C GLY A 176 -21.78 0.85 -13.22
N PHE A 177 -21.96 1.99 -12.58
CA PHE A 177 -20.90 2.72 -11.88
C PHE A 177 -20.74 2.16 -10.47
N GLN A 178 -19.49 1.91 -10.06
CA GLN A 178 -19.15 1.20 -8.83
C GLN A 178 -17.96 1.88 -8.15
N SER A 179 -18.24 2.61 -7.07
CA SER A 179 -17.27 3.40 -6.32
C SER A 179 -16.67 2.56 -5.19
N LEU A 180 -15.36 2.35 -5.25
CA LEU A 180 -14.61 1.48 -4.35
C LEU A 180 -14.23 2.24 -3.08
N VAL A 181 -13.65 3.43 -3.23
CA VAL A 181 -13.26 4.34 -2.15
C VAL A 181 -13.62 5.76 -2.58
N GLY A 182 -14.13 6.58 -1.68
CA GLY A 182 -14.42 7.97 -1.98
C GLY A 182 -14.41 8.88 -0.77
N ARG A 183 -14.67 10.16 -1.04
CA ARG A 183 -15.03 11.18 -0.06
C ARG A 183 -16.37 11.73 -0.49
N ASP A 184 -17.39 11.62 0.36
CA ASP A 184 -18.73 12.13 0.08
C ASP A 184 -18.68 13.66 -0.02
N GLY A 185 -19.69 14.28 -0.62
CA GLY A 185 -19.83 15.74 -0.66
C GLY A 185 -20.44 16.27 -1.95
N LYS A 186 -20.75 17.57 -1.93
CA LYS A 186 -21.06 18.38 -3.11
C LYS A 186 -20.48 19.78 -2.86
N PRO A 187 -19.14 19.91 -2.87
CA PRO A 187 -18.47 21.11 -2.38
C PRO A 187 -18.66 22.33 -3.29
N LEU A 188 -19.10 22.12 -4.54
CA LEU A 188 -19.29 23.17 -5.53
C LEU A 188 -20.77 23.37 -5.89
N GLY A 189 -21.17 24.62 -6.06
CA GLY A 189 -22.51 25.01 -6.53
C GLY A 189 -23.46 25.49 -5.44
N ASP A 190 -22.93 25.73 -4.23
CA ASP A 190 -23.70 26.20 -3.09
C ASP A 190 -23.65 27.73 -2.93
N GLU A 191 -22.70 28.41 -3.60
CA GLU A 191 -22.56 29.86 -3.59
C GLU A 191 -22.96 30.56 -4.91
N VAL A 192 -23.37 31.83 -4.81
CA VAL A 192 -23.77 32.63 -5.98
C VAL A 192 -22.55 32.94 -6.85
N GLY A 193 -22.52 32.35 -8.05
CA GLY A 193 -21.47 32.57 -9.04
C GLY A 193 -20.40 31.47 -9.07
N GLU A 194 -20.52 30.48 -8.18
CA GLU A 194 -19.72 29.27 -8.19
C GLU A 194 -20.18 28.31 -9.32
N PRO A 195 -19.26 27.58 -9.97
CA PRO A 195 -19.63 26.49 -10.87
C PRO A 195 -20.47 25.42 -10.13
N ASP A 196 -21.68 25.13 -10.60
CA ASP A 196 -22.49 24.05 -10.04
C ASP A 196 -21.98 22.70 -10.54
N SER A 197 -21.40 21.90 -9.63
CA SER A 197 -20.90 20.56 -9.93
C SER A 197 -21.60 19.50 -9.09
N PRO A 198 -22.06 18.39 -9.71
CA PRO A 198 -22.63 17.27 -8.98
C PRO A 198 -21.58 16.28 -8.46
N VAL A 199 -20.29 16.49 -8.71
CA VAL A 199 -19.23 15.52 -8.41
C VAL A 199 -18.81 15.60 -6.94
N ALA A 200 -18.48 14.46 -6.34
CA ALA A 200 -17.94 14.40 -4.99
C ALA A 200 -16.47 14.89 -4.95
N PRO A 201 -15.92 15.28 -3.79
CA PRO A 201 -14.53 15.72 -3.69
C PRO A 201 -13.50 14.72 -4.24
N PHE A 202 -13.72 13.42 -4.04
CA PHE A 202 -12.78 12.36 -4.44
C PHE A 202 -13.49 11.02 -4.61
N GLN A 203 -13.20 10.27 -5.67
CA GLN A 203 -13.71 8.91 -5.89
C GLN A 203 -12.73 8.06 -6.70
N ILE A 204 -12.44 6.84 -6.23
CA ILE A 204 -11.89 5.75 -7.04
C ILE A 204 -13.05 4.82 -7.40
N LYS A 205 -13.35 4.68 -8.69
CA LYS A 205 -14.52 3.93 -9.17
C LYS A 205 -14.27 3.19 -10.47
N VAL A 206 -14.99 2.11 -10.70
CA VAL A 206 -15.12 1.49 -12.02
C VAL A 206 -16.38 2.04 -12.67
N ARG A 207 -16.26 2.64 -13.86
CA ARG A 207 -17.39 3.28 -14.54
C ARG A 207 -18.01 2.34 -15.54
N GLY A 208 -19.33 2.12 -15.46
CA GLY A 208 -20.07 1.26 -16.39
C GLY A 208 -20.33 1.86 -17.78
N ASP A 209 -19.56 2.88 -18.18
CA ASP A 209 -19.58 3.50 -19.50
C ASP A 209 -18.30 3.21 -20.28
N ASP A 210 -18.15 3.79 -21.47
CA ASP A 210 -17.01 3.61 -22.38
C ASP A 210 -16.14 4.87 -22.52
N PHE A 211 -16.19 5.76 -21.54
CA PHE A 211 -15.36 6.96 -21.48
C PHE A 211 -14.09 6.69 -20.64
N PRO A 212 -12.91 7.25 -21.01
CA PRO A 212 -12.61 7.86 -22.30
C PRO A 212 -12.37 6.81 -23.39
N ASP A 213 -12.20 7.28 -24.62
CA ASP A 213 -11.64 6.50 -25.74
C ASP A 213 -12.40 5.24 -26.18
N ALA A 214 -13.70 5.14 -25.85
CA ALA A 214 -14.56 4.00 -26.19
C ALA A 214 -14.09 2.67 -25.56
N ILE A 215 -13.40 2.73 -24.43
CA ILE A 215 -12.98 1.55 -23.66
C ILE A 215 -13.96 1.37 -22.48
N PRO A 216 -14.73 0.27 -22.43
CA PRO A 216 -15.75 0.08 -21.41
C PRO A 216 -15.17 -0.29 -20.05
N ASN A 217 -15.87 0.04 -18.96
CA ASN A 217 -15.59 -0.50 -17.61
C ASN A 217 -14.18 -0.21 -17.08
N GLN A 218 -13.68 1.00 -17.34
CA GLN A 218 -12.37 1.42 -16.87
C GLN A 218 -12.40 1.78 -15.37
N LEU A 219 -11.26 1.63 -14.70
CA LEU A 219 -11.02 2.20 -13.39
C LEU A 219 -10.70 3.68 -13.56
N PHE A 220 -11.32 4.50 -12.71
CA PHE A 220 -11.14 5.94 -12.65
C PHE A 220 -10.73 6.37 -11.26
N VAL A 221 -9.88 7.39 -11.22
CA VAL A 221 -9.76 8.29 -10.08
C VAL A 221 -10.30 9.64 -10.50
N GLU A 222 -11.33 10.13 -9.82
CA GLU A 222 -11.97 11.43 -10.06
C GLU A 222 -11.78 12.28 -8.80
N TRP A 223 -11.33 13.53 -8.95
CA TRP A 223 -11.22 14.44 -7.82
C TRP A 223 -11.47 15.89 -8.23
N ILE A 224 -11.86 16.68 -7.25
CA ILE A 224 -11.87 18.14 -7.33
C ILE A 224 -10.63 18.59 -6.59
N ASP A 225 -9.73 19.30 -7.25
CA ASP A 225 -8.50 19.78 -6.61
C ASP A 225 -8.78 20.93 -5.62
N GLY A 226 -7.74 21.45 -4.97
CA GLY A 226 -7.91 22.47 -3.95
C GLY A 226 -8.43 23.82 -4.44
N ASP A 227 -8.40 24.10 -5.74
CA ASP A 227 -8.89 25.35 -6.32
C ASP A 227 -10.29 25.22 -6.96
N GLY A 228 -10.78 24.00 -7.08
CA GLY A 228 -12.14 23.68 -7.52
C GLY A 228 -12.22 23.10 -8.92
N ASP A 229 -11.10 22.83 -9.58
CA ASP A 229 -11.05 22.19 -10.89
C ASP A 229 -11.22 20.67 -10.77
N ILE A 230 -11.97 20.10 -11.73
CA ILE A 230 -12.30 18.66 -11.76
C ILE A 230 -11.30 17.94 -12.65
N HIS A 231 -10.67 16.91 -12.11
CA HIS A 231 -9.70 16.09 -12.80
C HIS A 231 -10.09 14.62 -12.75
N PHE A 232 -9.53 13.86 -13.69
CA PHE A 232 -9.59 12.41 -13.63
C PHE A 232 -8.32 11.78 -14.20
N LEU A 233 -8.04 10.56 -13.74
CA LEU A 233 -7.13 9.60 -14.37
C LEU A 233 -7.92 8.33 -14.68
N SER A 234 -7.59 7.66 -15.78
CA SER A 234 -8.26 6.42 -16.18
C SER A 234 -7.27 5.28 -16.41
N SER A 235 -7.68 4.03 -16.21
CA SER A 235 -6.81 2.86 -16.41
C SER A 235 -6.39 2.67 -17.88
N GLY A 236 -7.13 3.23 -18.84
CA GLY A 236 -6.90 3.00 -20.26
C GLY A 236 -7.22 1.57 -20.73
N GLU A 237 -7.82 0.75 -19.85
CA GLU A 237 -8.13 -0.66 -20.10
C GLU A 237 -9.39 -1.08 -19.33
N SER A 238 -10.13 -2.05 -19.88
CA SER A 238 -11.32 -2.60 -19.25
C SER A 238 -10.97 -3.44 -18.02
N MET A 239 -11.66 -3.20 -16.91
CA MET A 239 -11.58 -4.07 -15.74
C MET A 239 -12.24 -5.43 -16.02
N THR A 240 -11.80 -6.44 -15.28
CA THR A 240 -12.35 -7.81 -15.33
C THR A 240 -12.88 -8.22 -13.97
N THR A 241 -13.87 -9.12 -13.96
CA THR A 241 -14.40 -9.69 -12.70
C THR A 241 -13.56 -10.88 -12.25
N GLY A 242 -13.57 -11.16 -10.95
CA GLY A 242 -12.92 -12.33 -10.38
C GLY A 242 -11.39 -12.24 -10.29
N VAL A 243 -10.78 -11.10 -10.62
CA VAL A 243 -9.33 -10.86 -10.58
C VAL A 243 -9.01 -9.76 -9.58
N TRP A 244 -7.97 -9.96 -8.75
CA TRP A 244 -7.48 -8.91 -7.86
C TRP A 244 -6.68 -7.84 -8.61
N ASN A 245 -7.00 -6.59 -8.29
CA ASN A 245 -6.28 -5.41 -8.73
C ASN A 245 -5.82 -4.63 -7.51
N HIS A 246 -4.61 -4.07 -7.58
CA HIS A 246 -3.99 -3.29 -6.53
C HIS A 246 -3.73 -1.89 -7.04
N VAL A 247 -4.35 -0.91 -6.40
CA VAL A 247 -4.33 0.47 -6.85
C VAL A 247 -3.51 1.30 -5.88
N ALA A 248 -2.70 2.20 -6.44
CA ALA A 248 -2.14 3.32 -5.72
C ALA A 248 -2.36 4.59 -6.55
N PHE A 249 -3.09 5.55 -5.97
CA PHE A 249 -3.22 6.90 -6.49
C PHE A 249 -2.35 7.83 -5.67
N THR A 250 -1.37 8.48 -6.29
CA THR A 250 -0.51 9.46 -5.61
C THR A 250 -0.80 10.86 -6.14
N LEU A 251 -0.93 11.82 -5.23
CA LEU A 251 -1.26 13.20 -5.54
C LEU A 251 -0.35 14.15 -4.75
N THR A 252 0.26 15.09 -5.47
CA THR A 252 1.05 16.20 -4.92
C THR A 252 0.40 17.51 -5.36
N ALA A 253 0.96 18.64 -4.93
CA ALA A 253 0.54 19.96 -5.43
C ALA A 253 0.65 20.12 -6.96
N THR A 254 1.45 19.29 -7.65
CA THR A 254 1.72 19.50 -9.09
C THR A 254 1.68 18.24 -9.96
N ALA A 255 1.35 17.09 -9.39
CA ALA A 255 1.36 15.82 -10.10
C ALA A 255 0.35 14.84 -9.48
N ALA A 256 -0.32 14.08 -10.34
CA ALA A 256 -1.26 13.03 -10.00
C ALA A 256 -0.90 11.79 -10.83
N GLU A 257 -0.82 10.61 -10.21
CA GLU A 257 -0.44 9.37 -10.88
C GLU A 257 -1.33 8.21 -10.43
N LEU A 258 -1.79 7.40 -11.39
CA LEU A 258 -2.57 6.19 -11.17
C LEU A 258 -1.69 4.96 -11.48
N TRP A 259 -1.39 4.18 -10.44
CA TRP A 259 -0.63 2.96 -10.53
C TRP A 259 -1.53 1.75 -10.28
N ILE A 260 -1.43 0.73 -11.13
CA ILE A 260 -2.17 -0.53 -10.97
C ILE A 260 -1.22 -1.71 -11.11
N ALA A 261 -1.31 -2.66 -10.18
CA ALA A 261 -0.75 -4.01 -10.32
C ALA A 261 -1.88 -5.04 -10.34
N GLY A 262 -1.64 -6.19 -10.95
CA GLY A 262 -2.52 -7.35 -10.88
C GLY A 262 -2.10 -8.31 -9.77
N GLU A 263 -2.58 -9.55 -9.84
CA GLU A 263 -2.19 -10.65 -8.93
C GLU A 263 -0.69 -11.01 -9.01
N THR A 264 -0.05 -10.63 -10.11
CA THR A 264 1.38 -10.78 -10.39
C THR A 264 1.89 -9.55 -11.12
N GLY A 265 3.21 -9.33 -11.11
CA GLY A 265 3.83 -8.21 -11.80
C GLY A 265 3.96 -6.97 -10.93
N ASP A 266 4.80 -6.04 -11.39
CA ASP A 266 5.01 -4.78 -10.71
C ASP A 266 3.87 -3.78 -10.98
N TYR A 267 3.78 -2.74 -10.15
CA TYR A 267 2.88 -1.63 -10.41
C TYR A 267 3.23 -0.95 -11.73
N VAL A 268 2.24 -0.82 -12.60
CA VAL A 268 2.33 -0.11 -13.88
C VAL A 268 1.67 1.25 -13.73
N LEU A 269 2.37 2.30 -14.17
CA LEU A 269 1.78 3.64 -14.30
C LEU A 269 0.78 3.63 -15.45
N LYS A 270 -0.50 3.74 -15.15
CA LYS A 270 -1.58 3.69 -16.14
C LYS A 270 -1.88 5.06 -16.74
N ASP A 271 -1.89 6.09 -15.89
CA ASP A 271 -2.17 7.46 -16.32
C ASP A 271 -1.55 8.46 -15.34
N ALA A 272 -1.23 9.66 -15.83
CA ALA A 272 -0.58 10.70 -15.05
C ALA A 272 -0.83 12.11 -15.59
N ILE A 273 -0.95 13.06 -14.66
CA ILE A 273 -0.90 14.50 -14.93
C ILE A 273 0.33 15.06 -14.22
N SER A 274 1.08 15.93 -14.89
CA SER A 274 2.29 16.55 -14.32
C SER A 274 2.42 18.03 -14.73
N GLY A 275 2.87 18.86 -13.79
CA GLY A 275 3.11 20.29 -14.02
C GLY A 275 1.87 21.18 -13.89
N GLU A 276 0.74 20.64 -13.45
CA GLU A 276 -0.46 21.40 -13.10
C GLU A 276 -0.34 22.01 -11.69
N ASP A 277 -1.33 22.80 -11.28
CA ASP A 277 -1.47 23.34 -9.93
C ASP A 277 -2.74 22.76 -9.31
N PHE A 278 -2.58 21.81 -8.39
CA PHE A 278 -3.71 21.20 -7.67
C PHE A 278 -3.92 21.83 -6.29
N ALA A 279 -3.02 22.72 -5.86
CA ALA A 279 -3.02 23.22 -4.48
C ALA A 279 -3.95 24.43 -4.31
N GLY A 280 -4.93 24.28 -3.42
CA GLY A 280 -5.86 25.34 -3.06
C GLY A 280 -5.27 26.43 -2.17
N GLU A 281 -6.02 27.52 -1.99
CA GLU A 281 -5.62 28.63 -1.10
C GLU A 281 -5.77 28.30 0.40
N LEU A 282 -6.41 27.19 0.75
CA LEU A 282 -6.67 26.79 2.14
C LEU A 282 -5.43 26.16 2.79
N GLY A 283 -5.06 26.72 3.95
CA GLY A 283 -4.01 26.17 4.79
C GLY A 283 -2.63 26.17 4.10
N PRO A 284 -1.83 25.10 4.22
CA PRO A 284 -0.54 24.97 3.54
C PRO A 284 -0.64 24.63 2.03
N GLY A 285 -1.85 24.53 1.47
CA GLY A 285 -2.11 24.16 0.08
C GLY A 285 -2.76 22.78 -0.02
N GLU A 286 -4.10 22.70 0.03
CA GLU A 286 -4.83 21.42 -0.05
C GLU A 286 -4.90 20.90 -1.48
N VAL A 287 -4.65 19.62 -1.73
CA VAL A 287 -4.64 19.04 -3.10
C VAL A 287 -5.99 18.50 -3.57
N ILE A 288 -6.96 18.41 -2.66
CA ILE A 288 -8.36 18.08 -2.93
C ILE A 288 -9.21 19.14 -2.25
N ILE A 289 -10.31 19.56 -2.85
CA ILE A 289 -11.19 20.58 -2.26
C ILE A 289 -11.61 20.22 -0.83
N PHE A 290 -11.58 21.22 0.06
CA PHE A 290 -12.01 21.04 1.43
C PHE A 290 -13.52 20.82 1.51
N ASP A 291 -13.93 19.66 2.03
CA ASP A 291 -15.31 19.41 2.46
C ASP A 291 -15.27 18.54 3.74
N PRO A 292 -15.87 18.96 4.88
CA PRO A 292 -15.82 18.22 6.13
C PRO A 292 -16.75 16.99 6.14
N THR A 293 -16.53 16.08 5.20
CA THR A 293 -17.38 14.94 4.84
C THR A 293 -16.69 13.58 5.03
N PRO A 294 -17.45 12.48 5.06
CA PRO A 294 -16.88 11.16 5.30
C PRO A 294 -15.98 10.70 4.15
N PHE A 295 -14.92 9.96 4.50
CA PHE A 295 -14.38 8.95 3.60
C PHE A 295 -15.28 7.71 3.62
N THR A 296 -15.39 7.05 2.47
CA THR A 296 -16.30 5.93 2.24
C THR A 296 -15.59 4.79 1.53
N VAL A 297 -16.07 3.56 1.77
CA VAL A 297 -15.69 2.35 1.05
C VAL A 297 -16.97 1.64 0.61
N GLY A 298 -17.01 1.20 -0.64
CA GLY A 298 -18.14 0.45 -1.23
C GLY A 298 -19.29 1.29 -1.76
N ARG A 299 -19.21 2.63 -1.70
CA ARG A 299 -20.21 3.54 -2.27
C ARG A 299 -19.59 4.80 -2.86
N GLY A 300 -20.39 5.54 -3.62
CA GLY A 300 -20.06 6.86 -4.15
C GLY A 300 -21.12 7.91 -3.82
N MET A 301 -20.91 9.12 -4.31
CA MET A 301 -21.85 10.23 -4.18
C MET A 301 -21.94 11.02 -5.49
N PHE A 302 -23.17 11.41 -5.85
CA PHE A 302 -23.46 12.27 -6.99
C PHE A 302 -24.60 13.21 -6.65
N ASN A 303 -24.39 14.50 -6.88
CA ASN A 303 -25.33 15.57 -6.59
C ASN A 303 -25.87 15.51 -5.14
N ASN A 304 -24.94 15.32 -4.18
CA ASN A 304 -25.22 15.17 -2.75
C ASN A 304 -26.11 13.96 -2.37
N GLY A 305 -26.25 12.99 -3.27
CA GLY A 305 -26.95 11.73 -3.04
C GLY A 305 -26.00 10.55 -3.09
N VAL A 306 -26.12 9.61 -2.14
CA VAL A 306 -25.40 8.34 -2.19
C VAL A 306 -25.82 7.55 -3.43
N THR A 307 -24.83 7.01 -4.15
CA THR A 307 -25.00 6.24 -5.39
C THR A 307 -23.82 5.29 -5.58
N ASP A 308 -23.76 4.62 -6.74
CA ASP A 308 -22.59 3.91 -7.26
C ASP A 308 -22.03 2.88 -6.27
N TRP A 309 -22.92 2.13 -5.62
CA TRP A 309 -22.54 1.04 -4.74
C TRP A 309 -21.76 -0.03 -5.49
N SER A 310 -20.69 -0.49 -4.87
CA SER A 310 -19.82 -1.52 -5.43
C SER A 310 -20.43 -2.91 -5.30
N ASP A 311 -20.07 -3.75 -6.26
CA ASP A 311 -20.27 -5.20 -6.25
C ASP A 311 -18.89 -5.84 -6.38
N ALA A 312 -18.17 -5.86 -5.27
CA ALA A 312 -16.75 -6.13 -5.21
C ALA A 312 -16.28 -6.53 -3.81
N ILE A 313 -15.27 -7.37 -3.77
CA ILE A 313 -14.45 -7.56 -2.57
C ILE A 313 -13.42 -6.42 -2.54
N ILE A 314 -13.36 -5.67 -1.44
CA ILE A 314 -12.44 -4.55 -1.24
C ILE A 314 -11.63 -4.79 0.02
N ASP A 315 -10.33 -4.55 -0.06
CA ASP A 315 -9.38 -4.91 0.97
C ASP A 315 -8.26 -3.88 1.14
N GLU A 316 -7.69 -3.84 2.35
CA GLU A 316 -6.48 -3.09 2.70
C GLU A 316 -6.50 -1.62 2.21
N VAL A 317 -7.54 -0.87 2.59
CA VAL A 317 -7.73 0.53 2.16
C VAL A 317 -6.89 1.47 3.03
N ARG A 318 -5.89 2.15 2.44
CA ARG A 318 -5.01 3.10 3.14
C ARG A 318 -5.07 4.48 2.53
N ILE A 319 -5.17 5.50 3.39
CA ILE A 319 -4.98 6.91 3.05
C ILE A 319 -3.72 7.39 3.76
N SER A 320 -2.74 7.87 3.02
CA SER A 320 -1.51 8.49 3.53
C SER A 320 -1.52 9.98 3.24
N ASP A 321 -0.95 10.80 4.13
CA ASP A 321 -0.81 12.25 3.96
C ASP A 321 0.51 12.65 3.27
N GLN A 322 1.08 11.71 2.52
CA GLN A 322 2.33 11.81 1.76
C GLN A 322 2.09 11.23 0.37
N ALA A 323 2.74 11.79 -0.66
CA ALA A 323 2.85 11.13 -1.96
C ALA A 323 3.96 10.06 -1.88
N LEU A 324 3.55 8.79 -1.86
CA LEU A 324 4.46 7.65 -1.71
C LEU A 324 5.09 7.29 -3.04
N LEU A 325 6.31 6.75 -3.00
CA LEU A 325 6.93 6.12 -4.17
C LEU A 325 6.41 4.69 -4.36
N PRO A 326 6.49 4.11 -5.58
CA PRO A 326 6.09 2.72 -5.81
C PRO A 326 6.76 1.70 -4.89
N THR A 327 8.00 1.98 -4.44
CA THR A 327 8.73 1.14 -3.48
C THR A 327 8.17 1.18 -2.05
N GLU A 328 7.19 2.05 -1.78
CA GLU A 328 6.55 2.28 -0.48
C GLU A 328 5.07 1.89 -0.48
N PHE A 329 4.54 1.45 -1.62
CA PHE A 329 3.15 1.00 -1.73
C PHE A 329 2.87 -0.23 -0.84
N LEU A 330 1.61 -0.39 -0.45
CA LEU A 330 1.12 -1.38 0.51
C LEU A 330 1.56 -2.80 0.19
N PHE A 331 1.46 -3.18 -1.08
CA PHE A 331 1.68 -4.53 -1.54
C PHE A 331 3.13 -4.70 -2.01
N GLU A 332 3.72 -5.83 -1.63
CA GLU A 332 4.93 -6.33 -2.28
C GLU A 332 4.50 -6.99 -3.59
N THR A 333 4.78 -6.29 -4.69
CA THR A 333 4.70 -6.91 -5.99
C THR A 333 5.73 -8.02 -6.07
N VAL A 334 5.28 -9.17 -6.52
CA VAL A 334 6.18 -10.23 -6.92
C VAL A 334 6.41 -9.99 -8.40
N PRO A 335 7.66 -9.79 -8.87
CA PRO A 335 7.94 -9.76 -10.29
C PRO A 335 7.24 -10.96 -10.91
N ALA A 336 6.48 -10.76 -11.99
CA ALA A 336 5.84 -11.85 -12.69
C ALA A 336 6.92 -12.91 -12.94
N THR A 337 6.75 -14.08 -12.33
CA THR A 337 7.73 -15.13 -12.55
C THR A 337 7.50 -15.61 -13.97
N ASP A 338 8.54 -15.53 -14.78
CA ASP A 338 8.57 -16.10 -16.12
C ASP A 338 7.82 -17.45 -16.13
N ASN A 339 6.76 -17.56 -16.93
CA ASN A 339 5.92 -18.74 -17.00
C ASN A 339 5.59 -19.06 -18.47
N ALA A 340 6.10 -20.19 -18.94
CA ALA A 340 5.82 -20.66 -20.30
C ALA A 340 4.76 -21.76 -20.39
N ASP A 341 4.03 -22.05 -19.31
CA ASP A 341 2.87 -22.96 -19.28
C ASP A 341 1.61 -22.15 -19.65
N PHE A 342 1.51 -21.79 -20.93
CA PHE A 342 0.51 -20.87 -21.47
C PHE A 342 -0.90 -21.48 -21.50
N ASP A 343 -1.01 -22.80 -21.70
CA ASP A 343 -2.30 -23.48 -21.69
C ASP A 343 -2.68 -24.05 -20.31
N GLY A 344 -1.78 -23.89 -19.33
CA GLY A 344 -1.96 -24.28 -17.93
C GLY A 344 -2.04 -25.79 -17.74
N MET A 345 -1.61 -26.60 -18.71
CA MET A 345 -1.84 -28.04 -18.75
C MET A 345 -0.58 -28.83 -19.09
N ASN A 346 -0.19 -29.70 -18.15
CA ASN A 346 0.90 -30.69 -18.33
C ASN A 346 2.32 -30.10 -18.44
N GLY A 347 2.51 -28.83 -18.09
CA GLY A 347 3.82 -28.18 -18.05
C GLY A 347 4.26 -27.72 -19.43
N VAL A 348 5.44 -27.10 -19.49
CA VAL A 348 5.89 -26.36 -20.68
C VAL A 348 6.25 -27.33 -21.81
N ASP A 349 5.40 -27.40 -22.83
CA ASP A 349 5.57 -28.31 -23.97
C ASP A 349 5.29 -27.65 -25.34
N GLY A 350 5.12 -28.47 -26.38
CA GLY A 350 4.89 -27.99 -27.75
C GLY A 350 3.52 -27.35 -27.97
N ARG A 351 2.56 -27.54 -27.06
CA ARG A 351 1.25 -26.86 -27.05
C ARG A 351 1.39 -25.42 -26.61
N ASP A 352 2.25 -25.16 -25.62
CA ASP A 352 2.61 -23.80 -25.23
C ASP A 352 3.35 -23.10 -26.37
N PHE A 353 4.28 -23.79 -27.04
CA PHE A 353 4.91 -23.21 -28.23
C PHE A 353 3.88 -22.79 -29.29
N LEU A 354 2.80 -23.56 -29.46
CA LEU A 354 1.71 -23.22 -30.36
C LEU A 354 0.87 -22.03 -29.87
N ALA A 355 0.77 -21.80 -28.55
CA ALA A 355 0.14 -20.60 -27.99
C ALA A 355 0.99 -19.36 -28.30
N TRP A 356 2.29 -19.39 -27.96
CA TRP A 356 3.24 -18.32 -28.33
C TRP A 356 3.26 -18.03 -29.84
N GLN A 357 3.29 -19.06 -30.69
CA GLN A 357 3.25 -18.87 -32.14
C GLN A 357 1.99 -18.16 -32.64
N ARG A 358 0.86 -18.25 -31.92
CA ARG A 358 -0.39 -17.57 -32.29
C ARG A 358 -0.43 -16.14 -31.78
N GLY A 359 0.13 -15.87 -30.61
CA GLY A 359 0.22 -14.52 -30.08
C GLY A 359 1.37 -13.69 -30.63
N PHE A 360 2.40 -14.32 -31.21
CA PHE A 360 3.60 -13.63 -31.68
C PHE A 360 3.29 -12.39 -32.53
N GLY A 361 3.72 -11.23 -32.03
CA GLY A 361 3.48 -9.91 -32.62
C GLY A 361 2.37 -9.09 -31.98
N ILE A 362 1.71 -9.57 -30.92
CA ILE A 362 0.93 -8.73 -30.00
C ILE A 362 1.94 -7.85 -29.24
N ASN A 363 1.91 -6.55 -29.49
CA ASN A 363 2.89 -5.58 -28.96
C ASN A 363 2.22 -4.30 -28.43
N ASP A 364 0.93 -4.39 -28.11
CA ASP A 364 0.11 -3.27 -27.65
C ASP A 364 -0.15 -3.32 -26.13
N GLY A 365 0.57 -4.19 -25.40
CA GLY A 365 0.41 -4.37 -23.96
C GLY A 365 -0.82 -5.19 -23.56
N SER A 366 -1.56 -5.77 -24.53
CA SER A 366 -2.79 -6.51 -24.25
C SER A 366 -2.62 -8.03 -24.11
N ALA A 367 -1.40 -8.55 -24.32
CA ALA A 367 -1.17 -9.99 -24.28
C ALA A 367 -1.39 -10.53 -22.87
N THR A 368 -1.98 -11.73 -22.82
CA THR A 368 -2.08 -12.52 -21.59
C THR A 368 -1.13 -13.71 -21.67
N LEU A 369 -0.92 -14.38 -20.53
CA LEU A 369 -0.17 -15.64 -20.47
C LEU A 369 -0.66 -16.66 -21.51
N ALA A 370 -1.98 -16.74 -21.75
CA ALA A 370 -2.56 -17.68 -22.72
C ALA A 370 -2.27 -17.31 -24.18
N ASP A 371 -1.92 -16.05 -24.45
CA ASP A 371 -1.46 -15.58 -25.74
C ASP A 371 0.02 -15.87 -25.98
N GLY A 372 0.75 -16.26 -24.93
CA GLY A 372 2.17 -16.59 -24.98
C GLY A 372 3.10 -15.53 -24.38
N ASP A 373 2.55 -14.59 -23.59
CA ASP A 373 3.32 -13.63 -22.81
C ASP A 373 3.91 -14.31 -21.58
N ALA A 374 5.17 -14.72 -21.68
CA ALA A 374 5.85 -15.52 -20.68
C ALA A 374 6.44 -14.68 -19.56
N ASN A 375 6.86 -13.44 -19.86
CA ASN A 375 7.43 -12.53 -18.86
C ASN A 375 6.37 -11.61 -18.20
N GLY A 376 5.13 -11.63 -18.70
CA GLY A 376 4.02 -10.84 -18.20
C GLY A 376 4.11 -9.35 -18.55
N ASP A 377 4.80 -8.99 -19.65
CA ASP A 377 4.98 -7.59 -20.06
C ASP A 377 3.91 -7.05 -21.02
N GLY A 378 2.90 -7.87 -21.32
CA GLY A 378 1.77 -7.54 -22.19
C GLY A 378 2.10 -7.65 -23.69
N ASN A 379 3.28 -8.16 -24.05
CA ASN A 379 3.69 -8.42 -25.43
C ASN A 379 3.98 -9.92 -25.64
N VAL A 380 4.00 -10.35 -26.90
CA VAL A 380 4.42 -11.70 -27.28
C VAL A 380 5.52 -11.61 -28.32
N ASP A 381 6.77 -11.70 -27.87
CA ASP A 381 7.96 -11.46 -28.69
C ASP A 381 9.06 -12.53 -28.51
N ASP A 382 10.30 -12.21 -28.87
CA ASP A 382 11.44 -13.11 -28.78
C ASP A 382 11.95 -13.33 -27.35
N VAL A 383 11.62 -12.44 -26.41
CA VAL A 383 11.88 -12.62 -24.98
C VAL A 383 11.03 -13.77 -24.43
N ASP A 384 9.76 -13.83 -24.80
CA ASP A 384 8.85 -14.91 -24.37
C ASP A 384 9.25 -16.26 -24.95
N LEU A 385 9.70 -16.26 -26.21
CA LEU A 385 10.25 -17.46 -26.83
C LEU A 385 11.46 -17.96 -26.06
N ALA A 386 12.39 -17.07 -25.68
CA ALA A 386 13.57 -17.45 -24.92
C ALA A 386 13.21 -18.03 -23.54
N ILE A 387 12.16 -17.53 -22.91
CA ILE A 387 11.62 -18.08 -21.66
C ILE A 387 11.05 -19.47 -21.91
N TRP A 388 10.20 -19.65 -22.93
CA TRP A 388 9.68 -20.97 -23.31
C TRP A 388 10.80 -21.97 -23.58
N GLU A 389 11.84 -21.58 -24.34
CA GLU A 389 13.01 -22.41 -24.61
C GLU A 389 13.74 -22.82 -23.33
N SER A 390 13.83 -21.91 -22.35
CA SER A 390 14.48 -22.18 -21.06
C SER A 390 13.68 -23.10 -20.15
N GLN A 391 12.34 -23.08 -20.27
CA GLN A 391 11.44 -23.83 -19.41
C GLN A 391 10.92 -25.12 -20.07
N PHE A 392 11.14 -25.32 -21.37
CA PHE A 392 10.66 -26.48 -22.12
C PHE A 392 11.01 -27.81 -21.45
N GLY A 393 9.99 -28.65 -21.26
CA GLY A 393 10.10 -29.94 -20.59
C GLY A 393 9.99 -29.88 -19.06
N SER A 394 9.73 -28.70 -18.47
CA SER A 394 9.43 -28.56 -17.05
C SER A 394 8.01 -29.09 -16.76
N PRO A 395 7.83 -29.94 -15.72
CA PRO A 395 6.50 -30.44 -15.37
C PRO A 395 5.62 -29.32 -14.80
N ALA A 396 4.30 -29.45 -14.98
CA ALA A 396 3.30 -28.51 -14.46
C ALA A 396 3.55 -28.17 -12.98
N GLY A 397 3.63 -26.88 -12.66
CA GLY A 397 3.73 -26.38 -11.29
C GLY A 397 5.14 -26.23 -10.72
N VAL A 398 6.21 -26.36 -11.52
CA VAL A 398 7.56 -25.93 -11.10
C VAL A 398 7.76 -24.47 -11.51
N ILE A 399 7.12 -23.57 -10.77
CA ILE A 399 7.63 -22.20 -10.68
C ILE A 399 9.05 -22.28 -10.12
N ASN A 400 10.03 -21.71 -10.83
CA ASN A 400 11.38 -21.53 -10.31
C ASN A 400 11.31 -20.57 -9.12
N GLN A 401 10.94 -21.08 -7.94
CA GLN A 401 11.10 -20.35 -6.70
C GLN A 401 12.59 -20.04 -6.56
N ALA A 402 12.93 -18.76 -6.71
CA ALA A 402 14.21 -18.26 -6.24
C ALA A 402 14.40 -18.77 -4.81
N SER A 403 15.51 -19.44 -4.54
CA SER A 403 15.81 -20.00 -3.23
C SER A 403 15.74 -18.90 -2.18
N VAL A 404 14.63 -18.84 -1.44
CA VAL A 404 14.46 -17.90 -0.33
C VAL A 404 15.53 -18.25 0.71
N PRO A 405 16.43 -17.32 1.09
CA PRO A 405 17.39 -17.58 2.14
C PRO A 405 16.64 -17.95 3.43
N GLU A 406 16.87 -19.15 3.95
CA GLU A 406 16.16 -19.64 5.14
C GLU A 406 16.22 -18.61 6.29
N PRO A 407 15.10 -18.27 6.93
CA PRO A 407 15.08 -17.28 7.99
C PRO A 407 15.98 -17.72 9.15
N ALA A 408 16.65 -16.76 9.79
CA ALA A 408 17.60 -16.93 10.90
C ALA A 408 17.05 -17.66 12.16
N SER A 409 15.85 -18.22 12.09
CA SER A 409 15.15 -19.03 13.08
C SER A 409 15.99 -20.21 13.57
N LEU A 410 16.73 -20.90 12.68
CA LEU A 410 17.64 -21.98 13.08
C LEU A 410 18.86 -21.46 13.86
N ALA A 411 19.35 -20.27 13.52
CA ALA A 411 20.42 -19.63 14.27
C ALA A 411 19.95 -19.21 15.68
N LEU A 412 18.71 -18.72 15.80
CA LEU A 412 18.08 -18.39 17.08
C LEU A 412 17.85 -19.62 17.98
N LEU A 413 17.41 -20.75 17.41
CA LEU A 413 17.31 -22.02 18.12
C LEU A 413 18.68 -22.52 18.62
N GLY A 414 19.73 -22.34 17.82
CA GLY A 414 21.11 -22.64 18.21
C GLY A 414 21.58 -21.80 19.41
N VAL A 415 21.30 -20.49 19.41
CA VAL A 415 21.67 -19.59 20.51
C VAL A 415 20.93 -19.93 21.80
N VAL A 416 19.63 -20.26 21.72
CA VAL A 416 18.84 -20.68 22.89
C VAL A 416 19.36 -22.00 23.47
N ALA A 417 19.69 -22.98 22.63
CA ALA A 417 20.22 -24.28 23.07
C ALA A 417 21.57 -24.13 23.79
N VAL A 418 22.46 -23.27 23.28
CA VAL A 418 23.76 -22.98 23.92
C VAL A 418 23.57 -22.26 25.25
N ALA A 419 22.68 -21.26 25.32
CA ALA A 419 22.36 -20.56 26.56
C ALA A 419 21.76 -21.49 27.63
N TRP A 420 20.90 -22.42 27.23
CA TRP A 420 20.30 -23.42 28.12
C TRP A 420 21.34 -24.44 28.63
N GLY A 421 22.23 -24.92 27.74
CA GLY A 421 23.34 -25.80 28.10
C GLY A 421 24.30 -25.16 29.10
N TRP A 422 24.63 -23.88 28.90
CA TRP A 422 25.49 -23.12 29.82
C TRP A 422 24.84 -22.92 31.20
N ARG A 423 23.53 -22.66 31.25
CA ARG A 423 22.80 -22.51 32.51
C ARG A 423 22.76 -23.82 33.31
N ARG A 424 22.61 -24.96 32.62
CA ARG A 424 22.62 -26.30 33.23
C ARG A 424 23.99 -26.67 33.81
N LEU A 425 25.07 -26.38 33.10
CA LEU A 425 26.44 -26.64 33.55
C LEU A 425 26.84 -25.77 34.76
N ARG A 426 26.31 -24.54 34.86
CA ARG A 426 26.57 -23.67 36.01
C ARG A 426 25.91 -24.17 37.30
N ASN A 427 24.74 -24.78 37.21
CA ASN A 427 24.00 -25.28 38.37
C ASN A 427 24.57 -26.59 38.94
N GLN A 428 25.33 -27.37 38.17
CA GLN A 428 25.98 -28.60 38.64
C GLN A 428 27.30 -28.35 39.40
N ARG A 429 27.81 -27.12 39.42
CA ARG A 429 29.03 -26.75 40.16
C ARG A 429 28.77 -26.22 41.57
N PHE A 430 27.51 -26.17 42.00
CA PHE A 430 27.07 -25.69 43.31
C PHE A 430 26.22 -26.72 44.09
N ALA A 431 26.29 -28.00 43.71
CA ALA A 431 25.68 -29.12 44.43
C ALA A 431 26.75 -29.98 45.11
#